data_AF-A0A661E0F6-F1
#
_entry.id   AF-A0A661E0F6-F1
#
_cell.length_a   1.000
_cell.length_b   1.000
_cell.length_c   1.000
_cell.angle_alpha   90.00
_cell.angle_beta   90.00
_cell.angle_gamma   90.00
#
_symmetry.space_group_name_H-M   'P 1'
#
loop_
_entity.id
_entity.type
_entity.pdbx_description
1 polymer ?
#
loop_
_entity_poly.entity_id
_entity_poly.type
_entity_poly.pdbx_seq_one_letter_code
_entity_poly.pdbx_strand_id
1 'polypeptide(L)' 'MASETSICNQVLRKLGANPIMDINQSTPEAGLCKEFYYDVRDALFEDYPWSFATQRQALPKSA' A
#
# COMPACT_ATOMS: atom_id res chain seq x y z
N MET A 1 -9.77 -11.47 -0.09
CA MET A 1 -8.53 -10.74 -0.42
C MET A 1 -8.61 -9.40 0.29
N ALA A 2 -7.57 -8.98 1.01
CA ALA A 2 -7.56 -7.65 1.59
C ALA A 2 -7.36 -6.63 0.47
N SER A 3 -8.31 -5.72 0.30
CA SER A 3 -8.15 -4.56 -0.59
C SER A 3 -7.44 -3.43 0.15
N GLU A 4 -6.85 -2.51 -0.60
CA GLU A 4 -6.23 -1.28 -0.06
C GLU A 4 -7.21 -0.57 0.89
N THR A 5 -8.46 -0.41 0.46
CA THR A 5 -9.57 0.14 1.27
C THR A 5 -9.81 -0.66 2.56
N SER A 6 -9.74 -1.99 2.53
CA SER A 6 -9.96 -2.83 3.72
C SER A 6 -8.83 -2.64 4.74
N ILE A 7 -7.58 -2.54 4.29
CA ILE A 7 -6.43 -2.26 5.15
C ILE A 7 -6.53 -0.87 5.77
N CYS A 8 -6.84 0.14 4.95
CA CYS A 8 -7.05 1.51 5.41
C CYS A 8 -8.18 1.60 6.46
N ASN A 9 -9.29 0.89 6.23
CA ASN A 9 -10.40 0.82 7.19
C ASN A 9 -10.02 0.15 8.52
N GLN A 10 -9.07 -0.78 8.55
CA GLN A 10 -8.57 -1.33 9.83
C GLN A 10 -7.80 -0.27 10.62
N VAL A 11 -6.99 0.54 9.94
CA VAL A 11 -6.25 1.65 10.56
C VAL A 11 -7.21 2.73 11.06
N LEU A 12 -8.17 3.15 10.23
CA LEU A 12 -9.17 4.15 10.58
C LEU A 12 -10.00 3.72 11.80
N ARG A 13 -10.40 2.45 11.87
CA ARG A 13 -11.09 1.88 13.05
C ARG A 13 -10.23 1.96 14.32
N LYS A 14 -8.93 1.72 14.22
CA LYS A 14 -8.01 1.87 15.36
C LYS A 14 -7.85 3.32 15.81
N LEU A 15 -7.98 4.26 14.88
CA LEU A 15 -7.93 5.70 15.15
C LEU A 15 -9.27 6.29 15.60
N GLY A 16 -10.37 5.54 15.52
CA GLY A 16 -11.72 6.04 15.79
C GLY A 16 -12.29 6.92 14.68
N ALA A 17 -11.73 6.86 13.47
CA ALA A 17 -12.20 7.59 12.30
C ALA A 17 -13.30 6.83 11.53
N ASN A 18 -14.02 7.55 10.67
CA ASN A 18 -15.06 6.96 9.84
C ASN A 18 -14.45 6.08 8.74
N PRO A 19 -15.06 4.92 8.44
CA PRO A 19 -14.59 4.07 7.36
C PRO A 19 -14.81 4.73 6.00
N ILE A 20 -13.96 4.39 5.05
CA ILE A 20 -14.00 4.82 3.66
C ILE A 20 -14.56 3.70 2.77
N MET A 21 -15.27 4.06 1.70
CA MET A 21 -15.77 3.10 0.70
C MET A 21 -14.72 2.82 -0.38
N ASP A 22 -13.96 3.85 -0.75
CA ASP A 22 -12.88 3.77 -1.74
C ASP A 22 -11.68 4.60 -1.28
N ILE A 23 -10.46 4.20 -1.67
CA ILE A 23 -9.24 4.97 -1.37
C ILE A 23 -9.12 6.27 -2.20
N ASN A 24 -9.86 6.38 -3.30
CA ASN A 24 -9.90 7.54 -4.18
C ASN A 24 -11.11 8.45 -3.94
N GLN A 25 -11.91 8.20 -2.91
CA GLN A 25 -13.02 9.09 -2.57
C GLN A 25 -12.49 10.45 -2.09
N SER A 26 -13.25 11.52 -2.32
CA SER A 26 -12.86 12.89 -1.97
C SER A 26 -13.09 13.21 -0.48
N THR A 27 -12.59 12.37 0.43
CA THR A 27 -12.62 12.60 1.88
C THR A 27 -11.20 12.74 2.44
N PRO A 28 -10.99 13.51 3.51
CA PRO A 28 -9.66 13.70 4.08
C PRO A 28 -9.03 12.37 4.55
N GLU A 29 -9.82 11.45 5.09
CA GLU A 29 -9.36 10.14 5.54
C GLU A 29 -8.82 9.30 4.39
N ALA A 30 -9.47 9.34 3.23
CA ALA A 30 -9.04 8.61 2.04
C ALA A 30 -7.76 9.21 1.44
N GLY A 31 -7.65 10.54 1.42
CA GLY A 31 -6.43 11.23 1.01
C GLY A 31 -5.22 10.85 1.87
N LEU A 32 -5.38 10.88 3.20
CA LEU A 32 -4.33 10.46 4.14
C LEU A 32 -3.98 8.98 3.97
N CYS A 33 -4.99 8.11 3.88
CA CYS A 33 -4.77 6.69 3.66
C CYS A 33 -3.99 6.43 2.36
N LYS A 34 -4.30 7.17 1.29
CA LYS A 34 -3.63 7.04 -0.01
C LYS A 34 -2.15 7.44 0.09
N GLU A 35 -1.84 8.53 0.77
CA GLU A 35 -0.47 9.00 0.97
C GLU A 35 0.36 7.98 1.75
N PHE A 36 -0.12 7.53 2.92
CA PHE A 36 0.64 6.63 3.77
C PHE A 36 0.70 5.19 3.26
N TYR A 37 -0.36 4.69 2.61
CA TYR A 37 -0.44 3.28 2.24
C TYR A 37 0.64 2.89 1.22
N TYR A 38 0.88 3.71 0.20
CA TYR A 38 1.88 3.40 -0.82
C TYR A 38 3.31 3.48 -0.28
N ASP A 39 3.63 4.54 0.46
CA ASP A 39 4.97 4.74 1.02
C ASP A 39 5.35 3.64 2.00
N VAL A 40 4.44 3.27 2.92
CA VAL A 40 4.70 2.20 3.91
C VAL A 40 4.79 0.82 3.24
N ARG A 41 3.97 0.57 2.22
CA ARG A 41 4.01 -0.69 1.45
C ARG A 41 5.37 -0.84 0.76
N ASP A 42 5.84 0.22 0.10
CA ASP A 42 7.09 0.17 -0.66
C ASP A 42 8.28 0.04 0.28
N ALA A 43 8.30 0.78 1.40
CA ALA A 43 9.31 0.61 2.45
C ALA A 43 9.35 -0.83 3.02
N LEU A 44 8.19 -1.45 3.26
CA LEU A 44 8.11 -2.83 3.74
C LEU A 44 8.68 -3.84 2.72
N PHE A 45 8.45 -3.60 1.42
CA PHE A 45 9.00 -4.46 0.39
C PHE A 45 10.51 -4.28 0.20
N GLU A 46 11.04 -3.09 0.49
CA GLU A 46 12.48 -2.81 0.45
C GLU A 46 13.24 -3.36 1.68
N ASP A 47 12.60 -3.37 2.85
CA ASP A 47 13.21 -3.79 4.13
C ASP A 47 13.69 -5.25 4.15
N TYR A 48 13.11 -6.11 3.31
CA TYR A 48 13.48 -7.53 3.26
C TYR A 48 13.34 -8.09 1.84
N PRO A 49 14.24 -8.98 1.39
CA PRO A 49 14.12 -9.65 0.10
C PRO A 49 13.04 -10.74 0.13
N TRP A 50 11.77 -10.32 0.12
CA TRP A 50 10.63 -11.21 0.10
C TRP A 50 10.66 -12.09 -1.15
N SER A 51 10.53 -13.40 -0.99
CA SER A 51 10.56 -14.36 -2.10
C SER A 51 9.45 -14.12 -3.14
N PHE A 52 8.31 -13.56 -2.72
CA PHE A 52 7.20 -13.22 -3.61
C PHE A 52 7.36 -11.86 -4.30
N ALA A 53 8.17 -10.95 -3.74
CA ALA A 53 8.43 -9.62 -4.30
C ALA A 53 9.74 -9.56 -5.10
N THR A 54 10.55 -10.63 -5.06
CA THR A 54 11.83 -10.70 -5.75
C THR A 54 11.71 -11.54 -7.01
N GLN A 55 12.04 -10.97 -8.17
CA GLN A 55 12.13 -11.69 -9.44
C GLN A 55 13.50 -11.48 -10.09
N ARG A 56 14.07 -12.55 -10.65
CA ARG A 56 15.29 -12.48 -11.46
C ARG A 56 14.92 -12.37 -12.94
N GLN A 57 15.46 -11.36 -13.61
CA GLN A 57 15.28 -11.16 -15.04
C GLN A 57 16.65 -11.18 -15.74
N ALA A 58 16.73 -11.86 -16.89
CA ALA A 58 17.92 -11.81 -17.73
C ALA A 58 17.95 -10.45 -18.47
N LEU A 59 19.02 -9.68 -18.27
CA LEU A 59 19.23 -8.42 -18.97
C LEU A 59 19.95 -8.66 -20.30
N PRO A 60 19.58 -7.97 -21.40
CA PRO A 60 20.32 -8.04 -22.65
C PRO A 60 21.72 -7.46 -22.47
N LYS A 61 22.68 -7.97 -23.25
CA LYS A 61 24.06 -7.47 -23.21
C LYS A 61 24.09 -6.03 -23.74
N SER A 62 24.61 -5.11 -22.94
CA SER A 62 24.85 -3.71 -23.36
C SER A 62 25.77 -3.71 -24.59
N ALA A 63 25.38 -2.94 -25.60
CA ALA A 63 26.13 -2.76 -26.85
C ALA A 63 27.43 -1.98 -26.65
#